data_AF-A0A7X7XFW8-F1
#
_entry.id   AF-A0A7X7XFW8-F1
#
_cell.length_a   1.000
_cell.length_b   1.000
_cell.length_c   1.000
_cell.angle_alpha   90.00
_cell.angle_beta   90.00
_cell.angle_gamma   90.00
#
_symmetry.space_group_name_H-M   'P 1'
#
loop_
_entity.id
_entity.type
_entity.pdbx_description
1 polymer ?
#
loop_
_entity_poly.entity_id
_entity_poly.type
_entity_poly.pdbx_seq_one_letter_code
_entity_poly.pdbx_strand_id
1 'polypeptide(L)'
;MAASGRMLESWKEIAEHCGRSVRTVQRWAQRGLPVYRDAGGTSDRVYAFAEEIDAWRLAQALPGTGSGHDEGDSPGAADSGDLPSPTEPEGEDADAVPSAVSRTTEPTAPVDAAVPVAVTTRRPPRIWFRAAGLLLAVLAVGAAALYFFRQTGGADTHRLARALAEGDTVVGYDTTGQRLWATRLPGSVMQETPEFLATNAGACGGRQFVLADLEGDGATEVLANVHTSLTASDLYCLGSDGRVRWSYRPGESLNFGGRPVSAEWFVRFFHVSDADGDGRKEIVLPAVHYQLFPAKMVVLGSDGAVRGQYLHTGHFLNLTLTDLNRDGRTEILIVGINNAHRQGFLALLDPSDLAGISPPSSDAAYTCAGQPPGHELYYLLFPRDCINRATHEYGGLDGIVVEQEQVVVSTFWTIQPPEGVAVGSVLFYLDRWLALRWVDFDNGYSVLHAYLERIGHVDHPFRRDEINELDAIRYWDGDTFTAMPTPNRRGRWASRGSD
;
A
#
# COMPACT_ATOMS: atom_id res chain seq x y z
N MET A 1 -7.74 -4.63 1.75
CA MET A 1 -8.54 -5.79 1.27
C MET A 1 -9.67 -5.27 0.43
N ALA A 2 -10.02 -5.93 -0.68
CA ALA A 2 -11.22 -5.57 -1.44
C ALA A 2 -12.48 -6.09 -0.74
N ALA A 3 -13.52 -5.25 -0.63
CA ALA A 3 -14.81 -5.65 -0.08
C ALA A 3 -15.62 -6.39 -1.15
N SER A 4 -15.50 -7.73 -1.20
CA SER A 4 -16.32 -8.57 -2.07
C SER A 4 -17.76 -8.67 -1.53
N GLY A 5 -18.59 -7.69 -1.89
CA GLY A 5 -20.01 -7.65 -1.53
C GLY A 5 -20.78 -8.86 -2.06
N ARG A 6 -21.89 -9.21 -1.39
CA ARG A 6 -22.70 -10.38 -1.74
C ARG A 6 -23.59 -10.08 -2.94
N MET A 7 -23.21 -10.58 -4.10
CA MET A 7 -24.04 -10.52 -5.31
C MET A 7 -25.33 -11.36 -5.17
N LEU A 8 -26.41 -10.84 -5.74
CA LEU A 8 -27.74 -11.46 -5.84
C LEU A 8 -28.06 -11.60 -7.33
N GLU A 9 -28.30 -12.81 -7.84
CA GLU A 9 -28.29 -13.13 -9.29
C GLU A 9 -29.70 -13.22 -9.91
N SER A 10 -30.74 -12.83 -9.17
CA SER A 10 -32.11 -12.87 -9.68
C SER A 10 -33.07 -11.91 -8.98
N TRP A 11 -34.14 -11.53 -9.69
CA TRP A 11 -35.28 -10.80 -9.11
C TRP A 11 -35.85 -11.46 -7.84
N LYS A 12 -35.75 -12.80 -7.74
CA LYS A 12 -36.24 -13.55 -6.58
C LYS A 12 -35.33 -13.31 -5.37
N GLU A 13 -34.01 -13.41 -5.53
CA GLU A 13 -33.05 -13.16 -4.45
C GLU A 13 -33.07 -11.70 -3.97
N ILE A 14 -33.18 -10.74 -4.89
CA ILE A 14 -33.32 -9.32 -4.53
C ILE A 14 -34.64 -9.10 -3.77
N ALA A 15 -35.72 -9.80 -4.13
CA ALA A 15 -37.00 -9.75 -3.41
C ALA A 15 -36.95 -10.39 -2.01
N GLU A 16 -36.25 -11.52 -1.88
CA GLU A 16 -36.01 -12.24 -0.63
C GLU A 16 -35.17 -11.38 0.33
N HIS A 17 -34.06 -10.80 -0.16
CA HIS A 17 -33.21 -9.85 0.58
C HIS A 17 -33.96 -8.57 0.99
N CYS A 18 -34.83 -8.05 0.12
CA CYS A 18 -35.71 -6.92 0.44
C CYS A 18 -36.81 -7.25 1.48
N GLY A 19 -37.13 -8.53 1.72
CA GLY A 19 -38.32 -8.93 2.45
C GLY A 19 -39.63 -8.44 1.79
N ARG A 20 -39.70 -8.47 0.45
CA ARG A 20 -40.80 -7.92 -0.35
C ARG A 20 -41.14 -8.80 -1.55
N SER A 21 -42.25 -8.50 -2.23
CA SER A 21 -42.63 -9.21 -3.46
C SER A 21 -41.77 -8.77 -4.66
N VAL A 22 -41.51 -9.68 -5.60
CA VAL A 22 -40.78 -9.40 -6.86
C VAL A 22 -41.35 -8.18 -7.59
N ARG A 23 -42.68 -8.06 -7.69
CA ARG A 23 -43.37 -6.93 -8.33
C ARG A 23 -43.12 -5.59 -7.60
N THR A 24 -42.93 -5.62 -6.28
CA THR A 24 -42.55 -4.43 -5.50
C THR A 24 -41.14 -3.99 -5.83
N VAL A 25 -40.18 -4.93 -5.88
CA VAL A 25 -38.77 -4.66 -6.17
C VAL A 25 -38.55 -4.23 -7.62
N GLN A 26 -39.25 -4.81 -8.59
CA GLN A 26 -39.27 -4.34 -9.97
C GLN A 26 -39.79 -2.89 -10.10
N ARG A 27 -40.81 -2.52 -9.31
CA ARG A 27 -41.31 -1.14 -9.20
C ARG A 27 -40.33 -0.20 -8.48
N TRP A 28 -39.46 -0.71 -7.62
CA TRP A 28 -38.36 0.05 -7.01
C TRP A 28 -37.19 0.25 -7.97
N ALA A 29 -36.86 -0.71 -8.84
CA ALA A 29 -35.88 -0.53 -9.91
C ALA A 29 -36.31 0.56 -10.91
N GLN A 30 -37.60 0.64 -11.23
CA GLN A 30 -38.19 1.77 -11.98
C GLN A 30 -38.11 3.12 -11.24
N ARG A 31 -37.70 3.13 -9.97
CA ARG A 31 -37.53 4.30 -9.10
C ARG A 31 -36.10 4.41 -8.54
N GLY A 32 -35.11 3.82 -9.22
CA GLY A 32 -33.69 3.98 -8.91
C GLY A 32 -33.09 3.00 -7.90
N LEU A 33 -33.75 1.88 -7.56
CA LEU A 33 -33.08 0.78 -6.85
C LEU A 33 -31.94 0.20 -7.72
N PRO A 34 -30.71 0.04 -7.20
CA PRO A 34 -29.60 -0.58 -7.94
C PRO A 34 -29.93 -2.00 -8.40
N VAL A 35 -30.10 -2.18 -9.71
CA VAL A 35 -30.30 -3.48 -10.37
C VAL A 35 -29.69 -3.41 -11.77
N TYR A 36 -28.67 -4.24 -12.01
CA TYR A 36 -27.89 -4.31 -13.24
C TYR A 36 -28.38 -5.40 -14.20
N ARG A 37 -27.88 -5.39 -15.43
CA ARG A 37 -28.17 -6.37 -16.50
C ARG A 37 -26.92 -6.61 -17.34
N ASP A 38 -26.71 -7.85 -17.76
CA ASP A 38 -25.59 -8.23 -18.62
C ASP A 38 -25.70 -7.58 -20.01
N ALA A 39 -24.73 -6.75 -20.37
CA ALA A 39 -24.66 -6.08 -21.68
C ALA A 39 -24.17 -7.03 -22.78
N GLY A 40 -24.96 -8.07 -23.13
CA GLY A 40 -24.56 -9.01 -24.18
C GLY A 40 -25.59 -10.03 -24.70
N GLY A 41 -26.68 -10.34 -23.99
CA GLY A 41 -27.62 -11.37 -24.47
C GLY A 41 -28.96 -11.44 -23.75
N THR A 42 -30.02 -11.72 -24.53
CA THR A 42 -31.39 -12.15 -24.10
C THR A 42 -31.95 -11.58 -22.78
N SER A 43 -31.79 -10.27 -22.57
CA SER A 43 -32.69 -9.30 -21.88
C SER A 43 -33.23 -9.53 -20.46
N ASP A 44 -33.17 -10.72 -19.87
CA ASP A 44 -33.97 -11.10 -18.67
C ASP A 44 -33.15 -11.62 -17.47
N ARG A 45 -31.81 -11.62 -17.56
CA ARG A 45 -30.94 -11.73 -16.38
C ARG A 45 -30.74 -10.36 -15.73
N VAL A 46 -30.76 -10.35 -14.40
CA VAL A 46 -30.54 -9.18 -13.55
C VAL A 46 -29.66 -9.56 -12.37
N TYR A 47 -28.83 -8.64 -11.89
CA TYR A 47 -28.10 -8.81 -10.62
C TYR A 47 -28.05 -7.50 -9.82
N ALA A 48 -27.75 -7.59 -8.53
CA ALA A 48 -27.48 -6.45 -7.65
C ALA A 48 -26.55 -6.88 -6.51
N PHE A 49 -25.84 -5.96 -5.87
CA PHE A 49 -25.10 -6.28 -4.65
C PHE A 49 -25.95 -5.99 -3.41
N ALA A 50 -25.95 -6.91 -2.44
CA ALA A 50 -26.80 -6.83 -1.24
C ALA A 50 -26.59 -5.51 -0.46
N GLU A 51 -25.35 -5.05 -0.44
CA GLU A 51 -24.92 -3.83 0.24
C GLU A 51 -25.51 -2.57 -0.39
N GLU A 52 -25.67 -2.53 -1.72
CA GLU A 52 -26.31 -1.43 -2.45
C GLU A 52 -27.82 -1.40 -2.21
N ILE A 53 -28.46 -2.57 -2.19
CA ILE A 53 -29.88 -2.72 -1.89
C ILE A 53 -30.18 -2.21 -0.48
N ASP A 54 -29.34 -2.54 0.49
CA ASP A 54 -29.53 -2.08 1.87
C ASP A 54 -29.15 -0.61 2.08
N ALA A 55 -28.11 -0.10 1.40
CA ALA A 55 -27.79 1.33 1.40
C ALA A 55 -28.93 2.16 0.79
N TRP A 56 -29.52 1.72 -0.33
CA TRP A 56 -30.69 2.37 -0.94
C TRP A 56 -31.90 2.34 0.00
N ARG A 57 -32.18 1.20 0.64
CA ARG A 57 -33.27 1.06 1.62
C ARG A 57 -33.08 1.95 2.83
N LEU A 58 -31.84 2.10 3.32
CA LEU A 58 -31.50 2.98 4.43
C LEU A 58 -31.67 4.46 4.05
N ALA A 59 -31.19 4.87 2.87
CA ALA A 59 -31.39 6.23 2.36
C ALA A 59 -32.88 6.61 2.26
N GLN A 60 -33.73 5.66 1.83
CA GLN A 60 -35.19 5.81 1.74
C GLN A 60 -35.92 5.77 3.10
N ALA A 61 -35.23 5.43 4.20
CA ALA A 61 -35.80 5.34 5.55
C ALA A 61 -35.46 6.52 6.47
N LEU A 62 -34.57 7.43 6.06
CA LEU A 62 -34.16 8.60 6.85
C LEU A 62 -35.23 9.71 6.81
N PRO A 63 -35.76 10.18 7.97
CA PRO A 63 -36.77 11.23 7.98
C PRO A 63 -36.21 12.60 7.55
N GLY A 64 -36.52 13.04 6.32
CA GLY A 64 -36.06 14.35 5.81
C GLY A 64 -36.78 14.92 4.59
N THR A 65 -37.71 14.19 3.96
CA THR A 65 -38.33 14.59 2.67
C THR A 65 -39.78 15.05 2.83
N GLY A 66 -39.97 16.34 3.10
CA GLY A 66 -41.29 16.97 3.25
C GLY A 66 -41.97 17.32 1.91
N SER A 67 -42.48 16.32 1.18
CA SER A 67 -43.45 16.54 0.11
C SER A 67 -44.40 15.35 0.00
N GLY A 68 -45.63 15.51 0.47
CA GLY A 68 -46.62 14.44 0.53
C GLY A 68 -47.29 14.18 -0.82
N HIS A 69 -47.49 12.90 -1.13
CA HIS A 69 -48.61 12.38 -1.92
C HIS A 69 -49.01 11.07 -1.24
N ASP A 70 -50.22 11.03 -0.69
CA ASP A 70 -50.73 9.93 0.13
C ASP A 70 -51.80 9.16 -0.65
N GLU A 71 -51.81 7.83 -0.49
CA GLU A 71 -52.97 6.93 -0.50
C GLU A 71 -52.55 5.46 -0.69
N GLY A 72 -53.15 4.58 0.13
CA GLY A 72 -53.63 3.29 -0.38
C GLY A 72 -52.74 2.04 -0.27
N ASP A 73 -52.28 1.66 0.92
CA ASP A 73 -52.63 0.34 1.47
C ASP A 73 -52.50 0.30 3.01
N SER A 74 -53.57 -0.06 3.71
CA SER A 74 -53.65 -0.13 5.17
C SER A 74 -54.66 -1.20 5.63
N PRO A 75 -54.21 -2.35 6.14
CA PRO A 75 -55.00 -3.22 7.02
C PRO A 75 -54.89 -2.72 8.46
N GLY A 76 -56.01 -2.62 9.17
CA GLY A 76 -56.03 -2.23 10.59
C GLY A 76 -56.92 -3.14 11.45
N ALA A 77 -56.71 -3.00 12.77
CA ALA A 77 -57.51 -3.51 13.89
C ALA A 77 -57.40 -5.01 14.30
N ALA A 78 -57.58 -5.19 15.62
CA ALA A 78 -57.69 -6.45 16.40
C ALA A 78 -56.41 -7.32 16.53
N ASP A 79 -56.06 -7.88 17.69
CA ASP A 79 -56.65 -7.77 19.04
C ASP A 79 -55.54 -7.83 20.14
N SER A 80 -55.96 -7.55 21.38
CA SER A 80 -55.22 -7.58 22.65
C SER A 80 -55.09 -8.98 23.29
N GLY A 81 -54.16 -9.16 24.23
CA GLY A 81 -54.02 -10.43 24.97
C GLY A 81 -52.72 -10.64 25.77
N ASP A 82 -52.63 -10.01 26.95
CA ASP A 82 -51.89 -10.36 28.17
C ASP A 82 -50.46 -10.99 28.23
N LEU A 83 -49.73 -10.46 29.21
CA LEU A 83 -48.55 -11.00 29.92
C LEU A 83 -48.95 -12.21 30.82
N PRO A 84 -48.03 -13.11 31.30
CA PRO A 84 -47.00 -12.69 32.27
C PRO A 84 -45.72 -13.56 32.44
N SER A 85 -44.82 -13.05 33.30
CA SER A 85 -43.74 -13.77 34.02
C SER A 85 -44.24 -14.15 35.45
N PRO A 86 -43.44 -14.64 36.46
CA PRO A 86 -41.99 -14.94 36.52
C PRO A 86 -41.65 -16.23 37.32
N THR A 87 -40.43 -16.25 37.92
CA THR A 87 -39.96 -16.95 39.15
C THR A 87 -39.37 -18.38 39.12
N GLU A 88 -38.13 -18.45 39.62
CA GLU A 88 -37.48 -19.57 40.36
C GLU A 88 -38.05 -19.66 41.81
N PRO A 89 -37.67 -20.62 42.70
CA PRO A 89 -36.61 -21.65 42.66
C PRO A 89 -37.20 -23.08 42.88
N GLU A 90 -36.63 -24.15 43.51
CA GLU A 90 -35.43 -24.36 44.36
C GLU A 90 -35.08 -25.87 44.49
N GLY A 91 -33.89 -26.22 44.97
CA GLY A 91 -33.60 -27.52 45.63
C GLY A 91 -32.62 -28.52 44.95
N GLU A 92 -31.36 -28.53 45.42
CA GLU A 92 -30.53 -29.68 45.88
C GLU A 92 -30.45 -31.02 45.07
N ASP A 93 -29.33 -31.76 44.95
CA ASP A 93 -28.02 -31.71 45.67
C ASP A 93 -26.85 -32.40 44.91
N ALA A 94 -25.65 -32.33 45.51
CA ALA A 94 -24.53 -33.30 45.51
C ALA A 94 -23.42 -33.35 44.41
N ASP A 95 -22.23 -32.95 44.86
CA ASP A 95 -20.90 -33.58 44.69
C ASP A 95 -19.99 -33.34 43.46
N ALA A 96 -18.66 -33.43 43.73
CA ALA A 96 -17.61 -32.78 42.94
C ALA A 96 -16.17 -33.34 43.15
N VAL A 97 -15.34 -33.32 42.08
CA VAL A 97 -13.86 -32.99 42.10
C VAL A 97 -12.90 -34.05 42.77
N PRO A 98 -11.57 -34.17 42.50
CA PRO A 98 -10.66 -33.76 41.40
C PRO A 98 -9.68 -34.89 40.85
N SER A 99 -8.69 -34.46 40.02
CA SER A 99 -7.24 -34.85 40.07
C SER A 99 -6.64 -36.07 39.30
N ALA A 100 -5.91 -35.73 38.22
CA ALA A 100 -4.43 -35.82 38.06
C ALA A 100 -3.59 -37.12 38.33
N VAL A 101 -2.93 -37.58 37.25
CA VAL A 101 -1.46 -37.93 37.14
C VAL A 101 -0.89 -39.31 37.56
N SER A 102 -0.10 -39.91 36.63
CA SER A 102 1.02 -40.89 36.75
C SER A 102 0.82 -42.43 36.79
N ARG A 103 1.13 -43.05 35.63
CA ARG A 103 2.20 -44.07 35.35
C ARG A 103 2.13 -45.54 35.86
N THR A 104 2.43 -46.46 34.93
CA THR A 104 2.90 -47.88 35.09
C THR A 104 1.91 -48.90 35.70
N THR A 105 1.89 -50.22 35.39
CA THR A 105 2.86 -51.13 34.72
C THR A 105 2.15 -52.32 34.01
N GLU A 106 2.88 -53.08 33.16
CA GLU A 106 2.56 -54.43 32.60
C GLU A 106 2.64 -55.57 33.67
N PRO A 107 2.31 -56.88 33.41
CA PRO A 107 2.21 -57.66 32.15
C PRO A 107 0.84 -58.43 32.00
N THR A 108 0.58 -59.55 31.29
CA THR A 108 1.37 -60.71 30.74
C THR A 108 0.61 -61.49 29.63
N ALA A 109 1.24 -62.50 29.01
CA ALA A 109 0.69 -63.44 28.00
C ALA A 109 0.10 -64.76 28.62
N PRO A 110 -0.32 -65.81 27.86
CA PRO A 110 0.64 -66.78 27.25
C PRO A 110 0.19 -67.59 25.98
N VAL A 111 1.13 -68.41 25.44
CA VAL A 111 1.02 -69.58 24.49
C VAL A 111 0.45 -69.37 23.06
N ASP A 112 0.84 -70.13 22.01
CA ASP A 112 1.73 -71.33 21.91
C ASP A 112 2.49 -71.48 20.56
N ALA A 113 3.36 -72.51 20.51
CA ALA A 113 3.67 -73.39 19.38
C ALA A 113 4.84 -73.10 18.39
N ALA A 114 5.91 -73.91 18.61
CA ALA A 114 6.65 -74.70 17.61
C ALA A 114 7.85 -74.11 16.83
N VAL A 115 8.94 -74.90 16.83
CA VAL A 115 10.21 -74.75 16.08
C VAL A 115 10.71 -76.15 15.68
N PRO A 116 11.29 -76.33 14.47
CA PRO A 116 12.25 -77.40 14.20
C PRO A 116 13.67 -76.84 13.99
N VAL A 117 14.69 -77.54 14.49
CA VAL A 117 16.11 -77.15 14.43
C VAL A 117 16.84 -77.88 13.29
N ALA A 118 17.70 -77.17 12.56
CA ALA A 118 18.75 -77.76 11.71
C ALA A 118 20.10 -77.08 11.99
N VAL A 119 21.18 -77.86 12.09
CA VAL A 119 22.44 -77.41 12.71
C VAL A 119 23.45 -76.88 11.69
N THR A 120 24.08 -75.75 12.03
CA THR A 120 25.12 -75.09 11.23
C THR A 120 26.45 -75.85 11.23
N THR A 121 27.18 -75.83 10.11
CA THR A 121 28.65 -75.94 10.12
C THR A 121 29.26 -74.55 9.97
N ARG A 122 30.12 -74.15 10.93
CA ARG A 122 30.66 -72.78 11.02
C ARG A 122 31.96 -72.63 10.23
N ARG A 123 32.13 -71.50 9.55
CA ARG A 123 33.44 -70.85 9.29
C ARG A 123 33.50 -69.54 10.10
N PRO A 124 34.67 -69.15 10.65
CA PRO A 124 34.76 -67.97 11.52
C PRO A 124 34.60 -66.65 10.73
N PRO A 125 33.77 -65.68 11.19
CA PRO A 125 33.54 -64.45 10.43
C PRO A 125 34.64 -63.40 10.68
N ARG A 126 35.20 -62.84 9.61
CA ARG A 126 36.11 -61.66 9.65
C ARG A 126 35.33 -60.34 9.82
N ILE A 127 34.26 -60.35 10.62
CA ILE A 127 33.27 -59.25 10.74
C ILE A 127 33.76 -58.12 11.66
N TRP A 128 34.41 -58.46 12.78
CA TRP A 128 34.83 -57.48 13.80
C TRP A 128 35.67 -56.32 13.23
N PHE A 129 36.64 -56.61 12.36
CA PHE A 129 37.45 -55.57 11.70
C PHE A 129 36.66 -54.65 10.75
N ARG A 130 35.59 -55.17 10.12
CA ARG A 130 34.72 -54.35 9.26
C ARG A 130 33.78 -53.46 10.08
N ALA A 131 33.23 -53.99 11.18
CA ALA A 131 32.41 -53.20 12.11
C ALA A 131 33.23 -52.08 12.79
N ALA A 132 34.44 -52.40 13.28
CA ALA A 132 35.34 -51.42 13.88
C ALA A 132 35.79 -50.33 12.87
N GLY A 133 36.11 -50.72 11.63
CA GLY A 133 36.44 -49.78 10.56
C GLY A 133 35.28 -48.85 10.20
N LEU A 134 34.04 -49.37 10.15
CA LEU A 134 32.85 -48.55 9.90
C LEU A 134 32.59 -47.57 11.06
N LEU A 135 32.73 -48.01 12.32
CA LEU A 135 32.57 -47.16 13.49
C LEU A 135 33.62 -46.04 13.51
N LEU A 136 34.88 -46.35 13.21
CA LEU A 136 35.95 -45.35 13.08
C LEU A 136 35.70 -44.38 11.93
N ALA A 137 35.16 -44.83 10.80
CA ALA A 137 34.78 -43.96 9.69
C ALA A 137 33.63 -43.00 10.08
N VAL A 138 32.59 -43.51 10.76
CA VAL A 138 31.48 -42.68 11.26
C VAL A 138 31.94 -41.69 12.33
N LEU A 139 32.84 -42.09 13.23
CA LEU A 139 33.44 -41.20 14.22
C LEU A 139 34.36 -40.16 13.58
N ALA A 140 35.12 -40.51 12.54
CA ALA A 140 35.97 -39.58 11.80
C ALA A 140 35.14 -38.57 10.98
N VAL A 141 34.08 -39.02 10.30
CA VAL A 141 33.14 -38.14 9.59
C VAL A 141 32.36 -37.27 10.58
N GLY A 142 31.93 -37.81 11.72
CA GLY A 142 31.28 -37.05 12.78
C GLY A 142 32.20 -36.00 13.41
N ALA A 143 33.46 -36.35 13.67
CA ALA A 143 34.47 -35.41 14.19
C ALA A 143 34.87 -34.35 13.15
N ALA A 144 34.99 -34.72 11.87
CA ALA A 144 35.22 -33.77 10.77
C ALA A 144 34.03 -32.83 10.60
N ALA A 145 32.79 -33.35 10.62
CA ALA A 145 31.58 -32.54 10.60
C ALA A 145 31.52 -31.59 11.81
N LEU A 146 31.82 -32.07 13.03
CA LEU A 146 31.86 -31.23 14.23
C LEU A 146 32.99 -30.18 14.19
N TYR A 147 34.11 -30.48 13.53
CA TYR A 147 35.22 -29.56 13.33
C TYR A 147 34.86 -28.47 12.30
N PHE A 148 34.33 -28.85 11.14
CA PHE A 148 33.83 -27.90 10.15
C PHE A 148 32.69 -27.05 10.71
N PHE A 149 31.71 -27.65 11.41
CA PHE A 149 30.59 -26.92 12.04
C PHE A 149 31.06 -25.99 13.17
N ARG A 150 32.22 -26.24 13.78
CA ARG A 150 32.88 -25.31 14.72
C ARG A 150 33.74 -24.25 14.04
N GLN A 151 34.24 -24.49 12.83
CA GLN A 151 34.94 -23.48 12.03
C GLN A 151 33.96 -22.52 11.33
N THR A 152 32.82 -23.02 10.85
CA THR A 152 31.78 -22.18 10.22
C THR A 152 30.83 -21.56 11.24
N GLY A 153 30.31 -22.36 12.18
CA GLY A 153 29.31 -21.93 13.18
C GLY A 153 29.84 -21.04 14.31
N GLY A 154 31.07 -20.53 14.21
CA GLY A 154 31.66 -19.58 15.17
C GLY A 154 32.12 -18.24 14.56
N ALA A 155 31.95 -18.04 13.24
CA ALA A 155 32.36 -16.81 12.56
C ALA A 155 31.21 -15.78 12.45
N ASP A 156 30.03 -16.21 12.02
CA ASP A 156 28.85 -15.33 11.80
C ASP A 156 28.08 -14.97 13.09
N THR A 157 28.41 -15.56 14.24
CA THR A 157 27.63 -15.36 15.48
C THR A 157 27.77 -13.97 16.11
N HIS A 158 28.64 -13.10 15.60
CA HIS A 158 28.78 -11.70 16.02
C HIS A 158 28.63 -10.69 14.87
N ARG A 159 28.11 -11.12 13.71
CA ARG A 159 27.70 -10.22 12.63
C ARG A 159 26.38 -9.54 12.99
N LEU A 160 26.20 -8.27 12.61
CA LEU A 160 24.89 -7.60 12.69
C LEU A 160 23.85 -8.39 11.89
N ALA A 161 22.80 -8.85 12.58
CA ALA A 161 21.69 -9.61 12.00
C ALA A 161 20.34 -8.90 12.15
N ARG A 162 20.22 -7.99 13.13
CA ARG A 162 19.02 -7.20 13.38
C ARG A 162 19.41 -5.88 14.04
N ALA A 163 18.78 -4.77 13.67
CA ALA A 163 18.74 -3.57 14.50
C ALA A 163 17.31 -3.24 14.93
N LEU A 164 17.18 -2.51 16.03
CA LEU A 164 15.93 -1.90 16.52
C LEU A 164 16.14 -0.40 16.75
N ALA A 165 15.04 0.35 16.75
CA ALA A 165 15.01 1.79 16.99
C ALA A 165 14.24 2.11 18.28
N GLU A 166 14.96 2.47 19.33
CA GLU A 166 14.44 2.79 20.66
C GLU A 166 14.52 4.30 20.91
N GLY A 167 13.48 5.04 20.48
CA GLY A 167 13.44 6.50 20.61
C GLY A 167 14.50 7.18 19.74
N ASP A 168 15.52 7.76 20.34
CA ASP A 168 16.66 8.39 19.65
C ASP A 168 17.87 7.46 19.46
N THR A 169 17.76 6.19 19.85
CA THR A 169 18.87 5.25 19.90
C THR A 169 18.62 4.03 19.03
N VAL A 170 19.56 3.72 18.13
CA VAL A 170 19.56 2.50 17.32
C VAL A 170 20.37 1.42 18.03
N VAL A 171 19.85 0.20 18.14
CA VAL A 171 20.48 -0.91 18.88
C VAL A 171 20.70 -2.10 17.94
N GLY A 172 21.96 -2.50 17.76
CA GLY A 172 22.37 -3.61 16.90
C GLY A 172 22.52 -4.93 17.67
N TYR A 173 22.05 -6.02 17.08
CA TYR A 173 22.08 -7.38 17.61
C TYR A 173 22.65 -8.38 16.60
N ASP A 174 23.32 -9.42 17.11
CA ASP A 174 23.77 -10.55 16.32
C ASP A 174 22.72 -11.66 16.15
N THR A 175 23.09 -12.72 15.44
CA THR A 175 22.24 -13.89 15.15
C THR A 175 21.83 -14.68 16.40
N THR A 176 22.49 -14.48 17.54
CA THR A 176 22.12 -15.08 18.83
C THR A 176 21.15 -14.22 19.63
N GLY A 177 20.91 -12.98 19.20
CA GLY A 177 20.16 -11.96 19.95
C GLY A 177 21.00 -11.22 20.99
N GLN A 178 22.32 -11.43 21.04
CA GLN A 178 23.22 -10.63 21.86
C GLN A 178 23.36 -9.22 21.25
N ARG A 179 23.32 -8.19 22.09
CA ARG A 179 23.53 -6.80 21.67
C ARG A 179 25.01 -6.57 21.34
N LEU A 180 25.29 -6.17 20.10
CA LEU A 180 26.61 -5.77 19.63
C LEU A 180 26.94 -4.33 20.03
N TRP A 181 26.02 -3.41 19.76
CA TRP A 181 26.23 -1.97 19.93
C TRP A 181 24.90 -1.23 20.18
N ALA A 182 24.99 0.02 20.63
CA ALA A 182 23.88 0.95 20.72
C ALA A 182 24.38 2.37 20.40
N THR A 183 23.75 3.04 19.45
CA THR A 183 24.18 4.32 18.89
C THR A 183 23.06 5.34 18.99
N ARG A 184 23.31 6.41 19.75
CA ARG A 184 22.38 7.52 19.89
C ARG A 184 22.53 8.49 18.72
N LEU A 185 21.41 8.81 18.07
CA LEU A 185 21.32 9.78 16.97
C LEU A 185 20.81 11.14 17.50
N PRO A 186 20.89 12.23 16.71
CA PRO A 186 20.55 13.57 17.19
C PRO A 186 19.07 13.85 17.47
N GLY A 187 18.18 12.87 17.26
CA GLY A 187 16.74 13.00 17.43
C GLY A 187 16.04 11.64 17.31
N SER A 188 14.71 11.63 17.35
CA SER A 188 13.92 10.39 17.36
C SER A 188 13.90 9.70 16.00
N VAL A 189 14.19 8.40 15.97
CA VAL A 189 14.08 7.55 14.78
C VAL A 189 12.60 7.31 14.47
N MET A 190 12.20 7.54 13.22
CA MET A 190 10.84 7.31 12.74
C MET A 190 10.46 5.82 12.83
N GLN A 191 9.22 5.57 13.22
CA GLN A 191 8.68 4.22 13.43
C GLN A 191 7.65 3.89 12.35
N GLU A 192 7.62 2.64 11.91
CA GLU A 192 6.69 2.15 10.90
C GLU A 192 5.38 1.72 11.58
N THR A 193 4.57 2.71 11.98
CA THR A 193 3.33 2.48 12.71
C THR A 193 2.26 1.80 11.83
N PRO A 194 1.22 1.18 12.41
CA PRO A 194 0.11 0.61 11.65
C PRO A 194 -0.55 1.63 10.71
N GLU A 195 -0.62 2.90 11.12
CA GLU A 195 -1.14 4.00 10.31
C GLU A 195 -0.19 4.31 9.14
N PHE A 196 1.12 4.43 9.37
CA PHE A 196 2.09 4.58 8.28
C PHE A 196 1.96 3.44 7.25
N LEU A 197 1.92 2.19 7.73
CA LEU A 197 1.81 0.99 6.90
C LEU A 197 0.46 0.87 6.17
N ALA A 198 -0.63 1.39 6.75
CA ALA A 198 -1.95 1.40 6.13
C ALA A 198 -2.19 2.60 5.19
N THR A 199 -1.48 3.72 5.37
CA THR A 199 -1.48 4.82 4.39
C THR A 199 -0.69 4.45 3.15
N ASN A 200 -0.94 5.19 2.06
CA ASN A 200 -0.32 4.96 0.76
C ASN A 200 1.22 4.93 0.79
N ALA A 201 1.84 5.67 1.72
CA ALA A 201 3.28 5.69 1.96
C ALA A 201 3.88 4.34 2.43
N GLY A 202 3.09 3.51 3.12
CA GLY A 202 3.44 2.13 3.44
C GLY A 202 2.99 1.15 2.36
N ALA A 203 1.84 1.40 1.73
CA ALA A 203 1.31 0.57 0.65
C ALA A 203 2.20 0.51 -0.59
N CYS A 204 2.99 1.56 -0.87
CA CYS A 204 3.99 1.56 -1.93
C CYS A 204 5.31 0.85 -1.58
N GLY A 205 5.46 0.37 -0.34
CA GLY A 205 6.71 -0.23 0.15
C GLY A 205 7.76 0.76 0.66
N GLY A 206 7.39 2.04 0.84
CA GLY A 206 8.24 3.06 1.46
C GLY A 206 8.57 2.73 2.92
N ARG A 207 9.80 3.03 3.35
CA ARG A 207 10.35 2.65 4.66
C ARG A 207 10.80 3.85 5.49
N GLN A 208 10.88 3.64 6.79
CA GLN A 208 11.47 4.57 7.77
C GLN A 208 12.77 4.03 8.38
N PHE A 209 12.92 2.70 8.43
CA PHE A 209 14.05 2.03 9.06
C PHE A 209 14.36 0.70 8.36
N VAL A 210 15.60 0.52 7.89
CA VAL A 210 15.99 -0.59 7.01
C VAL A 210 17.37 -1.14 7.39
N LEU A 211 17.49 -2.47 7.47
CA LEU A 211 18.77 -3.16 7.31
C LEU A 211 18.97 -3.48 5.83
N ALA A 212 20.07 -3.03 5.24
CA ALA A 212 20.42 -3.36 3.86
C ALA A 212 21.94 -3.40 3.69
N ASP A 213 22.45 -4.42 2.99
CA ASP A 213 23.75 -4.37 2.33
C ASP A 213 23.64 -3.35 1.19
N LEU A 214 24.34 -2.21 1.27
CA LEU A 214 24.26 -1.13 0.27
C LEU A 214 25.35 -1.20 -0.82
N GLU A 215 26.47 -1.85 -0.51
CA GLU A 215 27.62 -1.99 -1.42
C GLU A 215 27.63 -3.31 -2.22
N GLY A 216 26.85 -4.31 -1.81
CA GLY A 216 26.94 -5.67 -2.33
C GLY A 216 28.17 -6.45 -1.83
N ASP A 217 28.85 -5.94 -0.79
CA ASP A 217 30.08 -6.55 -0.25
C ASP A 217 29.81 -7.63 0.80
N GLY A 218 28.55 -7.85 1.16
CA GLY A 218 28.14 -8.77 2.19
C GLY A 218 28.26 -8.21 3.61
N ALA A 219 28.50 -6.92 3.82
CA ALA A 219 28.21 -6.23 5.07
C ALA A 219 26.69 -5.98 5.20
N THR A 220 26.27 -5.13 6.15
CA THR A 220 24.88 -4.69 6.28
C THR A 220 24.82 -3.39 7.07
N GLU A 221 24.26 -2.36 6.46
CA GLU A 221 24.06 -1.02 7.00
C GLU A 221 22.68 -0.91 7.66
N VAL A 222 22.53 0.11 8.50
CA VAL A 222 21.24 0.52 9.04
C VAL A 222 20.90 1.92 8.54
N LEU A 223 19.87 2.03 7.72
CA LEU A 223 19.29 3.30 7.29
C LEU A 223 18.14 3.68 8.22
N ALA A 224 18.15 4.92 8.72
CA ALA A 224 17.17 5.42 9.66
C ALA A 224 16.77 6.88 9.34
N ASN A 225 15.48 7.13 9.11
CA ASN A 225 14.92 8.48 9.07
C ASN A 225 14.78 9.04 10.49
N VAL A 226 15.30 10.23 10.76
CA VAL A 226 15.40 10.80 12.13
C VAL A 226 14.82 12.20 12.18
N HIS A 227 13.78 12.39 13.00
CA HIS A 227 13.24 13.70 13.33
C HIS A 227 14.30 14.51 14.12
N THR A 228 14.97 15.44 13.44
CA THR A 228 15.98 16.34 14.02
C THR A 228 15.40 17.66 14.53
N SER A 229 14.19 18.02 14.09
CA SER A 229 13.38 19.09 14.69
C SER A 229 11.88 18.70 14.68
N LEU A 230 11.00 19.64 15.07
CA LEU A 230 9.55 19.49 14.87
C LEU A 230 9.11 19.72 13.41
N THR A 231 10.03 20.15 12.55
CA THR A 231 9.79 20.64 11.17
C THR A 231 10.78 20.09 10.15
N ALA A 232 11.72 19.22 10.56
CA ALA A 232 12.72 18.63 9.69
C ALA A 232 13.14 17.22 10.13
N SER A 233 13.58 16.41 9.15
CA SER A 233 14.23 15.12 9.39
C SER A 233 15.43 14.91 8.47
N ASP A 234 16.43 14.19 8.98
CA ASP A 234 17.64 13.79 8.26
C ASP A 234 17.68 12.25 8.14
N LEU A 235 18.26 11.73 7.06
CA LEU A 235 18.52 10.30 6.88
C LEU A 235 19.92 9.97 7.40
N TYR A 236 20.04 8.96 8.27
CA TYR A 236 21.32 8.45 8.78
C TYR A 236 21.61 7.05 8.25
N CYS A 237 22.89 6.80 7.90
CA CYS A 237 23.41 5.46 7.64
C CYS A 237 24.41 5.08 8.73
N LEU A 238 24.19 3.96 9.40
CA LEU A 238 25.12 3.34 10.35
C LEU A 238 25.75 2.10 9.69
N GLY A 239 27.04 1.89 9.89
CA GLY A 239 27.71 0.65 9.49
C GLY A 239 27.36 -0.51 10.42
N SER A 240 27.82 -1.72 10.07
CA SER A 240 27.60 -2.93 10.87
C SER A 240 28.22 -2.89 12.28
N ASP A 241 29.16 -1.98 12.53
CA ASP A 241 29.76 -1.69 13.85
C ASP A 241 28.98 -0.63 14.67
N GLY A 242 27.89 -0.10 14.13
CA GLY A 242 27.04 0.91 14.74
C GLY A 242 27.51 2.35 14.55
N ARG A 243 28.65 2.61 13.90
CA ARG A 243 29.09 4.00 13.65
C ARG A 243 28.32 4.61 12.50
N VAL A 244 27.96 5.89 12.63
CA VAL A 244 27.41 6.66 11.51
C VAL A 244 28.46 6.74 10.39
N ARG A 245 28.17 6.13 9.24
CA ARG A 245 28.97 6.21 8.01
C ARG A 245 28.78 7.57 7.34
N TRP A 246 27.53 8.00 7.23
CA TRP A 246 27.11 9.27 6.65
C TRP A 246 25.71 9.68 7.13
N SER A 247 25.34 10.93 6.86
CA SER A 247 23.97 11.44 7.05
C SER A 247 23.61 12.42 5.92
N TYR A 248 22.42 12.29 5.36
CA TYR A 248 21.87 13.20 4.36
C TYR A 248 20.82 14.13 4.97
N ARG A 249 20.96 15.43 4.71
CA ARG A 249 20.00 16.47 5.08
C ARG A 249 19.34 17.04 3.82
N PRO A 250 18.00 16.94 3.66
CA PRO A 250 17.31 17.58 2.53
C PRO A 250 17.31 19.12 2.59
N GLY A 251 17.52 19.68 3.79
CA GLY A 251 17.32 21.10 4.11
C GLY A 251 18.22 22.09 3.37
N GLU A 252 17.68 22.65 2.29
CA GLU A 252 18.18 23.85 1.61
C GLU A 252 17.09 24.94 1.61
N SER A 253 17.48 26.22 1.63
CA SER A 253 16.54 27.33 1.49
C SER A 253 16.35 27.69 0.03
N LEU A 254 15.10 27.72 -0.44
CA LEU A 254 14.73 28.04 -1.82
C LEU A 254 14.05 29.42 -1.91
N ASN A 255 13.79 29.91 -3.13
CA ASN A 255 13.07 31.17 -3.35
C ASN A 255 12.00 30.98 -4.44
N PHE A 256 10.74 31.05 -4.04
CA PHE A 256 9.57 30.90 -4.91
C PHE A 256 8.82 32.23 -5.00
N GLY A 257 8.69 32.78 -6.21
CA GLY A 257 7.99 34.05 -6.43
C GLY A 257 8.53 35.25 -5.65
N GLY A 258 9.83 35.27 -5.37
CA GLY A 258 10.48 36.29 -4.53
C GLY A 258 10.39 36.03 -3.03
N ARG A 259 9.69 34.97 -2.59
CA ARG A 259 9.50 34.61 -1.18
C ARG A 259 10.52 33.54 -0.76
N PRO A 260 11.26 33.71 0.35
CA PRO A 260 12.14 32.67 0.85
C PRO A 260 11.35 31.51 1.45
N VAL A 261 11.75 30.29 1.07
CA VAL A 261 11.33 29.01 1.68
C VAL A 261 12.48 28.55 2.58
N SER A 262 12.17 28.11 3.80
CA SER A 262 13.19 27.71 4.78
C SER A 262 13.82 26.34 4.46
N ALA A 263 14.96 26.07 5.09
CA ALA A 263 15.63 24.77 5.09
C ALA A 263 14.97 23.69 6.00
N GLU A 264 13.72 23.88 6.42
CA GLU A 264 12.96 22.92 7.24
C GLU A 264 12.19 21.93 6.33
N TRP A 265 12.75 20.73 6.16
CA TRP A 265 12.23 19.68 5.27
C TRP A 265 12.18 18.31 5.98
N PHE A 266 11.09 17.59 5.79
CA PHE A 266 10.94 16.20 6.20
C PHE A 266 11.26 15.25 5.06
N VAL A 267 12.03 14.20 5.34
CA VAL A 267 12.00 12.94 4.58
C VAL A 267 10.65 12.25 4.87
N ARG A 268 9.80 12.02 3.86
CA ARG A 268 8.51 11.34 4.08
C ARG A 268 8.71 9.85 4.40
N PHE A 269 9.58 9.21 3.64
CA PHE A 269 10.00 7.81 3.69
C PHE A 269 11.14 7.66 2.68
N PHE A 270 11.72 6.46 2.54
CA PHE A 270 12.68 6.14 1.49
C PHE A 270 12.50 4.70 0.98
N HIS A 271 12.99 4.44 -0.23
CA HIS A 271 13.14 3.11 -0.81
C HIS A 271 14.62 2.78 -0.96
N VAL A 272 14.96 1.49 -0.98
CA VAL A 272 16.35 1.01 -1.15
C VAL A 272 16.34 -0.08 -2.21
N SER A 273 16.98 0.19 -3.36
CA SER A 273 16.92 -0.67 -4.55
C SER A 273 18.16 -0.48 -5.40
N ASP A 274 18.63 -1.56 -6.02
CA ASP A 274 19.50 -1.50 -7.21
C ASP A 274 18.64 -0.94 -8.35
N ALA A 275 18.81 0.34 -8.68
CA ALA A 275 17.89 1.06 -9.56
C ALA A 275 18.37 1.10 -11.03
N ASP A 276 19.68 1.06 -11.24
CA ASP A 276 20.34 1.17 -12.55
C ASP A 276 21.00 -0.13 -13.05
N GLY A 277 21.08 -1.16 -12.20
CA GLY A 277 21.57 -2.50 -12.48
C GLY A 277 23.06 -2.74 -12.19
N ASP A 278 23.75 -1.85 -11.45
CA ASP A 278 25.19 -2.01 -11.13
C ASP A 278 25.48 -2.99 -9.97
N GLY A 279 24.45 -3.36 -9.18
CA GLY A 279 24.55 -4.29 -8.05
C GLY A 279 24.74 -3.63 -6.67
N ARG A 280 24.94 -2.31 -6.61
CA ARG A 280 24.82 -1.49 -5.40
C ARG A 280 23.35 -1.16 -5.15
N LYS A 281 23.07 -0.28 -4.18
CA LYS A 281 21.71 0.20 -3.91
C LYS A 281 21.65 1.70 -3.75
N GLU A 282 20.73 2.27 -4.51
CA GLU A 282 20.32 3.66 -4.44
C GLU A 282 19.27 3.82 -3.34
N ILE A 283 19.24 5.01 -2.74
CA ILE A 283 18.19 5.41 -1.83
C ILE A 283 17.33 6.45 -2.54
N VAL A 284 16.14 6.06 -2.97
CA VAL A 284 15.13 6.97 -3.56
C VAL A 284 14.31 7.59 -2.44
N LEU A 285 14.30 8.91 -2.38
CA LEU A 285 13.85 9.67 -1.21
C LEU A 285 12.97 10.87 -1.61
N PRO A 286 11.64 10.81 -1.35
CA PRO A 286 10.77 11.99 -1.37
C PRO A 286 10.94 12.82 -0.09
N ALA A 287 11.37 14.07 -0.25
CA ALA A 287 11.37 15.09 0.80
C ALA A 287 10.30 16.16 0.54
N VAL A 288 9.69 16.69 1.60
CA VAL A 288 8.73 17.80 1.54
C VAL A 288 9.09 18.87 2.55
N HIS A 289 8.93 20.14 2.18
CA HIS A 289 9.02 21.26 3.11
C HIS A 289 7.96 21.12 4.22
N TYR A 290 8.20 21.69 5.40
CA TYR A 290 7.26 21.54 6.53
C TYR A 290 5.87 22.14 6.29
N GLN A 291 5.73 23.06 5.31
CA GLN A 291 4.43 23.59 4.85
C GLN A 291 3.83 22.75 3.69
N LEU A 292 4.33 21.51 3.54
CA LEU A 292 4.04 20.52 2.50
C LEU A 292 4.43 20.91 1.06
N PHE A 293 4.56 22.20 0.77
CA PHE A 293 5.08 22.77 -0.48
C PHE A 293 6.32 23.62 -0.18
N PRO A 294 7.38 23.57 -0.99
CA PRO A 294 7.59 22.67 -2.14
C PRO A 294 7.93 21.22 -1.73
N ALA A 295 7.94 20.34 -2.72
CA ALA A 295 8.42 18.95 -2.60
C ALA A 295 9.67 18.73 -3.46
N LYS A 296 10.46 17.71 -3.16
CA LYS A 296 11.57 17.26 -4.00
C LYS A 296 11.84 15.77 -3.92
N MET A 297 12.25 15.19 -5.04
CA MET A 297 12.76 13.82 -5.13
C MET A 297 14.28 13.87 -5.12
N VAL A 298 14.91 12.93 -4.42
CA VAL A 298 16.36 12.81 -4.30
C VAL A 298 16.75 11.35 -4.52
N VAL A 299 17.85 11.11 -5.22
CA VAL A 299 18.53 9.81 -5.27
C VAL A 299 19.89 9.96 -4.61
N LEU A 300 20.18 9.10 -3.63
CA LEU A 300 21.50 8.98 -2.98
C LEU A 300 22.14 7.66 -3.38
N GLY A 301 23.48 7.64 -3.50
CA GLY A 301 24.22 6.37 -3.58
C GLY A 301 24.47 5.75 -2.20
N SER A 302 25.09 4.57 -2.18
CA SER A 302 25.51 3.85 -0.95
C SER A 302 26.48 4.65 -0.06
N ASP A 303 27.13 5.68 -0.62
CA ASP A 303 28.01 6.65 0.05
C ASP A 303 27.27 7.85 0.68
N GLY A 304 25.95 7.94 0.50
CA GLY A 304 25.12 9.04 0.98
C GLY A 304 25.22 10.33 0.15
N ALA A 305 25.98 10.34 -0.94
CA ALA A 305 26.12 11.49 -1.81
C ALA A 305 25.02 11.51 -2.88
N VAL A 306 24.44 12.69 -3.10
CA VAL A 306 23.36 12.94 -4.07
C VAL A 306 23.83 12.57 -5.48
N ARG A 307 23.08 11.68 -6.14
CA ARG A 307 23.23 11.31 -7.55
C ARG A 307 22.35 12.19 -8.44
N GLY A 308 21.14 12.51 -7.98
CA GLY A 308 20.21 13.43 -8.65
C GLY A 308 19.18 14.04 -7.69
N GLN A 309 18.61 15.18 -8.10
CA GLN A 309 17.55 15.90 -7.37
C GLN A 309 16.59 16.58 -8.35
N TYR A 310 15.29 16.37 -8.14
CA TYR A 310 14.21 17.01 -8.90
C TYR A 310 13.25 17.73 -7.96
N LEU A 311 13.01 19.03 -8.19
CA LEU A 311 12.10 19.87 -7.42
C LEU A 311 10.69 19.84 -8.01
N HIS A 312 9.67 20.06 -7.17
CA HIS A 312 8.27 20.10 -7.61
C HIS A 312 7.49 21.27 -7.00
N THR A 313 6.70 21.94 -7.85
CA THR A 313 5.87 23.11 -7.51
C THR A 313 4.57 22.74 -6.79
N GLY A 314 4.61 21.77 -5.88
CA GLY A 314 3.43 21.24 -5.21
C GLY A 314 3.76 20.17 -4.16
N HIS A 315 2.85 19.20 -4.02
CA HIS A 315 2.85 18.19 -2.97
C HIS A 315 3.03 16.79 -3.57
N PHE A 316 3.93 15.99 -3.01
CA PHE A 316 4.03 14.55 -3.27
C PHE A 316 3.12 13.78 -2.31
N LEU A 317 2.14 13.04 -2.84
CA LEU A 317 1.19 12.25 -2.02
C LEU A 317 1.57 10.77 -1.99
N ASN A 318 1.82 10.15 -3.14
CA ASN A 318 2.16 8.74 -3.25
C ASN A 318 3.13 8.50 -4.42
N LEU A 319 3.97 7.47 -4.35
CA LEU A 319 4.88 7.06 -5.43
C LEU A 319 4.93 5.54 -5.54
N THR A 320 5.46 5.01 -6.64
CA THR A 320 5.91 3.62 -6.73
C THR A 320 7.17 3.52 -7.59
N LEU A 321 7.93 2.44 -7.39
CA LEU A 321 9.11 2.11 -8.17
C LEU A 321 8.78 0.94 -9.11
N THR A 322 8.97 1.13 -10.41
CA THR A 322 8.57 0.11 -11.41
C THR A 322 9.37 0.22 -12.71
N ASP A 323 9.72 -0.92 -13.29
CA ASP A 323 10.24 -1.02 -14.66
C ASP A 323 9.05 -0.97 -15.64
N LEU A 324 8.67 0.24 -16.09
CA LEU A 324 7.50 0.43 -16.93
C LEU A 324 7.82 0.18 -18.41
N ASN A 325 9.06 0.46 -18.83
CA ASN A 325 9.53 0.27 -20.21
C ASN A 325 10.05 -1.16 -20.53
N ARG A 326 10.30 -1.98 -19.51
CA ARG A 326 10.85 -3.35 -19.59
C ARG A 326 12.26 -3.43 -20.17
N ASP A 327 13.10 -2.44 -19.88
CA ASP A 327 14.54 -2.44 -20.18
C ASP A 327 15.40 -3.00 -19.04
N GLY A 328 14.80 -3.24 -17.86
CA GLY A 328 15.43 -3.79 -16.67
C GLY A 328 15.86 -2.75 -15.62
N ARG A 329 15.71 -1.45 -15.91
CA ARG A 329 15.89 -0.35 -14.95
C ARG A 329 14.58 -0.04 -14.24
N THR A 330 14.67 0.63 -13.09
CA THR A 330 13.49 0.98 -12.28
C THR A 330 13.19 2.48 -12.37
N GLU A 331 12.03 2.85 -12.91
CA GLU A 331 11.57 4.24 -12.92
C GLU A 331 10.78 4.63 -11.65
N ILE A 332 10.76 5.93 -11.36
CA ILE A 332 10.00 6.52 -10.24
C ILE A 332 8.69 7.11 -10.77
N LEU A 333 7.57 6.47 -10.46
CA LEU A 333 6.22 6.94 -10.80
C LEU A 333 5.63 7.67 -9.59
N ILE A 334 5.35 8.97 -9.71
CA ILE A 334 5.01 9.86 -8.58
C ILE A 334 3.71 10.64 -8.85
N VAL A 335 2.78 10.66 -7.89
CA VAL A 335 1.55 11.46 -7.92
C VAL A 335 1.45 12.48 -6.78
N GLY A 336 0.57 13.46 -7.00
CA GLY A 336 0.15 14.39 -5.97
C GLY A 336 -0.61 15.57 -6.53
N ILE A 337 -0.31 16.75 -5.98
CA ILE A 337 -0.91 18.04 -6.35
C ILE A 337 0.19 18.91 -6.97
N ASN A 338 -0.08 19.53 -8.12
CA ASN A 338 0.72 20.67 -8.59
C ASN A 338 -0.02 21.97 -8.23
N ASN A 339 0.57 22.77 -7.34
CA ASN A 339 -0.07 23.98 -6.82
C ASN A 339 -0.10 25.11 -7.86
N ALA A 340 0.93 25.17 -8.71
CA ALA A 340 1.04 26.12 -9.83
C ALA A 340 -0.03 25.93 -10.92
N HIS A 341 -0.56 24.71 -11.04
CA HIS A 341 -1.67 24.40 -11.97
C HIS A 341 -3.00 24.10 -11.26
N ARG A 342 -3.02 24.01 -9.93
CA ARG A 342 -4.18 23.65 -9.09
C ARG A 342 -4.82 22.31 -9.46
N GLN A 343 -4.03 21.38 -9.99
CA GLN A 343 -4.47 20.10 -10.56
C GLN A 343 -3.67 18.92 -9.99
N GLY A 344 -4.27 17.73 -10.09
CA GLY A 344 -3.53 16.48 -9.87
C GLY A 344 -2.50 16.26 -10.97
N PHE A 345 -1.36 15.67 -10.60
CA PHE A 345 -0.30 15.35 -11.55
C PHE A 345 0.15 13.90 -11.40
N LEU A 346 0.68 13.37 -12.50
CA LEU A 346 1.50 12.16 -12.54
C LEU A 346 2.81 12.56 -13.22
N ALA A 347 3.96 12.26 -12.61
CA ALA A 347 5.25 12.34 -13.28
C ALA A 347 5.96 11.00 -13.22
N LEU A 348 6.82 10.77 -14.20
CA LEU A 348 7.60 9.54 -14.33
C LEU A 348 9.05 9.92 -14.60
N LEU A 349 9.93 9.50 -13.70
CA LEU A 349 11.30 10.02 -13.56
C LEU A 349 12.32 8.88 -13.62
N ASP A 350 13.44 9.11 -14.32
CA ASP A 350 14.62 8.25 -14.26
C ASP A 350 15.45 8.58 -13.00
N PRO A 351 15.77 7.60 -12.11
CA PRO A 351 16.71 7.82 -11.02
C PRO A 351 18.09 8.32 -11.47
N SER A 352 18.51 7.92 -12.68
CA SER A 352 19.85 8.13 -13.25
C SER A 352 20.05 9.54 -13.86
N ASP A 353 18.96 10.22 -14.22
CA ASP A 353 18.95 11.56 -14.85
C ASP A 353 18.04 12.54 -14.09
N LEU A 354 17.86 12.31 -12.79
CA LEU A 354 16.94 13.08 -11.94
C LEU A 354 17.43 14.52 -11.74
N ALA A 355 16.89 15.47 -12.53
CA ALA A 355 17.29 16.87 -12.51
C ALA A 355 16.13 17.86 -12.72
N GLY A 356 16.34 19.10 -12.29
CA GLY A 356 15.51 20.27 -12.62
C GLY A 356 14.27 20.48 -11.73
N ILE A 357 13.30 21.25 -12.25
CA ILE A 357 12.02 21.51 -11.60
C ILE A 357 10.83 21.18 -12.52
N SER A 358 9.74 20.73 -11.90
CA SER A 358 8.44 20.46 -12.55
C SER A 358 7.94 21.60 -13.46
N PRO A 359 7.04 21.33 -14.42
CA PRO A 359 6.69 22.29 -15.47
C PRO A 359 6.18 23.64 -14.94
N PRO A 360 6.55 24.75 -15.60
CA PRO A 360 6.20 26.10 -15.16
C PRO A 360 4.73 26.43 -15.44
N SER A 361 4.17 27.33 -14.62
CA SER A 361 2.89 27.98 -14.87
C SER A 361 3.05 29.49 -15.07
N SER A 362 1.95 30.18 -15.41
CA SER A 362 1.89 31.65 -15.43
C SER A 362 1.80 32.29 -14.04
N ASP A 363 1.61 31.52 -12.97
CA ASP A 363 1.63 32.02 -11.60
C ASP A 363 3.07 32.09 -11.06
N ALA A 364 3.60 33.30 -11.05
CA ALA A 364 4.94 33.62 -10.56
C ALA A 364 5.16 33.23 -9.09
N ALA A 365 4.11 33.07 -8.27
CA ALA A 365 4.24 32.64 -6.88
C ALA A 365 4.89 31.24 -6.75
N TYR A 366 4.79 30.41 -7.79
CA TYR A 366 5.33 29.06 -7.84
C TYR A 366 6.60 28.93 -8.69
N THR A 367 7.15 30.03 -9.23
CA THR A 367 8.42 30.01 -9.97
C THR A 367 9.61 30.00 -9.00
N CYS A 368 10.41 28.93 -8.99
CA CYS A 368 11.70 28.91 -8.31
C CYS A 368 12.78 29.50 -9.21
N ALA A 369 13.42 30.60 -8.78
CA ALA A 369 14.46 31.25 -9.58
C ALA A 369 15.73 30.38 -9.70
N GLY A 370 16.36 30.38 -10.88
CA GLY A 370 17.64 29.71 -11.14
C GLY A 370 17.57 28.20 -11.40
N GLN A 371 16.40 27.58 -11.32
CA GLN A 371 16.24 26.14 -11.57
C GLN A 371 16.07 25.85 -13.07
N PRO A 372 16.77 24.84 -13.62
CA PRO A 372 16.54 24.41 -15.00
C PRO A 372 15.23 23.61 -15.12
N PRO A 373 14.62 23.52 -16.32
CA PRO A 373 13.47 22.66 -16.55
C PRO A 373 13.77 21.19 -16.22
N GLY A 374 12.76 20.46 -15.77
CA GLY A 374 12.87 19.05 -15.43
C GLY A 374 13.33 18.13 -16.56
N HIS A 375 13.98 17.03 -16.14
CA HIS A 375 14.32 15.85 -16.94
C HIS A 375 13.29 14.72 -16.74
N GLU A 376 12.05 15.04 -16.36
CA GLU A 376 10.98 14.03 -16.25
C GLU A 376 10.83 13.32 -17.60
N LEU A 377 10.61 12.01 -17.60
CA LEU A 377 10.40 11.27 -18.84
C LEU A 377 8.99 11.54 -19.39
N TYR A 378 8.01 11.62 -18.49
CA TYR A 378 6.66 12.14 -18.73
C TYR A 378 6.21 13.01 -17.57
N TYR A 379 5.38 14.02 -17.85
CA TYR A 379 4.63 14.77 -16.85
C TYR A 379 3.21 15.05 -17.37
N LEU A 380 2.20 14.65 -16.60
CA LEU A 380 0.77 14.74 -16.91
C LEU A 380 0.05 15.62 -15.89
N LEU A 381 -0.93 16.41 -16.33
CA LEU A 381 -1.90 17.12 -15.49
C LEU A 381 -3.33 16.63 -15.77
N PHE A 382 -4.05 16.33 -14.69
CA PHE A 382 -5.36 15.68 -14.74
C PHE A 382 -6.49 16.70 -14.51
N PRO A 383 -7.58 16.66 -15.30
CA PRO A 383 -8.73 17.54 -15.11
C PRO A 383 -9.36 17.34 -13.73
N ARG A 384 -10.10 18.35 -13.27
CA ARG A 384 -10.82 18.35 -11.99
C ARG A 384 -12.28 18.04 -12.23
N ASP A 385 -12.81 17.05 -11.52
CA ASP A 385 -14.21 16.66 -11.51
C ASP A 385 -15.11 17.63 -10.74
N CYS A 386 -16.42 17.49 -10.87
CA CYS A 386 -17.43 18.32 -10.22
C CYS A 386 -17.28 18.36 -8.68
N ILE A 387 -17.05 17.21 -8.03
CA ILE A 387 -16.90 17.13 -6.57
C ILE A 387 -15.63 17.85 -6.11
N ASN A 388 -14.49 17.64 -6.78
CA ASN A 388 -13.25 18.32 -6.44
C ASN A 388 -13.32 19.83 -6.74
N ARG A 389 -14.02 20.27 -7.80
CA ARG A 389 -14.28 21.69 -8.08
C ARG A 389 -15.16 22.33 -7.00
N ALA A 390 -16.18 21.61 -6.51
CA ALA A 390 -17.14 22.08 -5.50
C ALA A 390 -16.57 22.15 -4.07
N THR A 391 -15.56 21.34 -3.75
CA THR A 391 -15.12 21.13 -2.35
C THR A 391 -13.73 21.65 -2.04
N HIS A 392 -12.85 21.82 -3.04
CA HIS A 392 -11.42 22.07 -2.83
C HIS A 392 -10.87 23.24 -3.67
N GLU A 393 -9.80 23.88 -3.19
CA GLU A 393 -9.06 24.84 -4.03
C GLU A 393 -8.17 24.13 -5.08
N TYR A 394 -7.73 22.90 -4.82
CA TYR A 394 -6.77 22.13 -5.64
C TYR A 394 -7.32 20.74 -6.02
N GLY A 395 -7.04 20.30 -7.25
CA GLY A 395 -7.11 18.89 -7.65
C GLY A 395 -5.84 18.13 -7.25
N GLY A 396 -5.90 16.81 -7.14
CA GLY A 396 -4.79 15.95 -6.71
C GLY A 396 -5.00 14.49 -7.10
N LEU A 397 -3.91 13.75 -7.26
CA LEU A 397 -3.90 12.29 -7.39
C LEU A 397 -3.16 11.66 -6.19
N ASP A 398 -3.60 10.49 -5.73
CA ASP A 398 -3.08 9.83 -4.52
C ASP A 398 -3.03 8.30 -4.65
N GLY A 399 -4.02 7.67 -5.29
CA GLY A 399 -3.90 6.27 -5.69
C GLY A 399 -2.91 6.11 -6.85
N ILE A 400 -1.99 5.15 -6.74
CA ILE A 400 -1.26 4.55 -7.87
C ILE A 400 -1.38 3.03 -7.74
N VAL A 401 -1.75 2.36 -8.82
CA VAL A 401 -1.63 0.90 -8.99
C VAL A 401 -0.98 0.63 -10.35
N VAL A 402 -0.06 -0.34 -10.42
CA VAL A 402 0.61 -0.75 -11.65
C VAL A 402 0.40 -2.24 -11.85
N GLU A 403 -0.34 -2.62 -12.90
CA GLU A 403 -0.70 -4.00 -13.21
C GLU A 403 -0.26 -4.38 -14.62
N GLN A 404 0.91 -5.02 -14.73
CA GLN A 404 1.51 -5.62 -15.93
C GLN A 404 1.65 -4.68 -17.16
N GLU A 405 0.56 -4.30 -17.83
CA GLU A 405 0.53 -3.41 -19.01
C GLU A 405 -0.12 -2.03 -18.71
N GLN A 406 -0.69 -1.84 -17.51
CA GLN A 406 -1.59 -0.76 -17.15
C GLN A 406 -1.12 -0.01 -15.89
N VAL A 407 -1.30 1.32 -15.91
CA VAL A 407 -1.16 2.19 -14.74
C VAL A 407 -2.54 2.78 -14.43
N VAL A 408 -3.03 2.57 -13.20
CA VAL A 408 -4.27 3.19 -12.70
C VAL A 408 -3.90 4.23 -11.67
N VAL A 409 -4.42 5.45 -11.82
CA VAL A 409 -4.27 6.51 -10.82
C VAL A 409 -5.63 7.05 -10.40
N SER A 410 -5.78 7.39 -9.11
CA SER A 410 -7.05 7.91 -8.56
C SER A 410 -6.89 9.29 -7.95
N THR A 411 -7.99 10.06 -7.98
CA THR A 411 -8.11 11.29 -7.18
C THR A 411 -7.90 11.00 -5.69
N PHE A 412 -7.42 12.00 -4.94
CA PHE A 412 -7.46 11.93 -3.48
C PHE A 412 -8.88 12.13 -2.95
N TRP A 413 -9.20 11.55 -1.79
CA TRP A 413 -10.48 11.76 -1.12
C TRP A 413 -10.59 13.21 -0.65
N THR A 414 -11.48 13.97 -1.28
CA THR A 414 -11.68 15.40 -0.98
C THR A 414 -12.39 15.61 0.35
N ILE A 415 -13.49 14.91 0.59
CA ILE A 415 -14.25 14.99 1.84
C ILE A 415 -14.26 13.63 2.52
N GLN A 416 -14.09 13.62 3.84
CA GLN A 416 -14.50 12.53 4.70
C GLN A 416 -15.99 12.74 5.05
N PRO A 417 -16.93 12.00 4.43
CA PRO A 417 -18.34 12.23 4.63
C PRO A 417 -18.81 11.60 5.96
N PRO A 418 -20.07 11.83 6.39
CA PRO A 418 -20.62 11.19 7.57
C PRO A 418 -20.62 9.65 7.47
N GLU A 419 -20.62 8.99 8.63
CA GLU A 419 -20.71 7.53 8.74
C GLU A 419 -21.92 6.98 7.94
N GLY A 420 -21.68 5.93 7.15
CA GLY A 420 -22.67 5.34 6.25
C GLY A 420 -22.73 5.96 4.84
N VAL A 421 -22.00 7.04 4.56
CA VAL A 421 -21.81 7.57 3.19
C VAL A 421 -20.49 7.04 2.64
N ALA A 422 -20.51 6.48 1.42
CA ALA A 422 -19.29 6.04 0.75
C ALA A 422 -18.41 7.25 0.34
N VAL A 423 -17.09 7.10 0.51
CA VAL A 423 -16.10 7.98 -0.13
C VAL A 423 -16.02 7.64 -1.62
N GLY A 424 -15.72 8.62 -2.47
CA GLY A 424 -15.74 8.45 -3.92
C GLY A 424 -14.56 9.10 -4.66
N SER A 425 -14.06 8.42 -5.68
CA SER A 425 -12.92 8.82 -6.52
C SER A 425 -13.15 8.63 -8.02
N VAL A 426 -12.44 9.43 -8.81
CA VAL A 426 -12.24 9.20 -10.26
C VAL A 426 -11.03 8.29 -10.46
N LEU A 427 -11.14 7.33 -11.37
CA LEU A 427 -10.09 6.37 -11.73
C LEU A 427 -9.65 6.62 -13.18
N PHE A 428 -8.38 6.93 -13.40
CA PHE A 428 -7.80 7.13 -14.73
C PHE A 428 -6.96 5.91 -15.11
N TYR A 429 -7.32 5.27 -16.22
CA TYR A 429 -6.69 4.04 -16.70
C TYR A 429 -5.77 4.36 -17.87
N LEU A 430 -4.47 4.35 -17.61
CA LEU A 430 -3.40 4.60 -18.58
C LEU A 430 -2.78 3.27 -19.04
N ASP A 431 -2.10 3.28 -20.18
CA ASP A 431 -1.14 2.22 -20.52
C ASP A 431 0.27 2.53 -20.00
N ARG A 432 1.19 1.58 -20.19
CA ARG A 432 2.62 1.71 -19.91
C ARG A 432 3.39 2.81 -20.68
N TRP A 433 2.76 3.50 -21.63
CA TRP A 433 3.28 4.73 -22.27
C TRP A 433 2.56 5.99 -21.77
N LEU A 434 1.88 5.86 -20.62
CA LEU A 434 1.00 6.83 -19.96
C LEU A 434 -0.11 7.40 -20.85
N ALA A 435 -0.46 6.73 -21.95
CA ALA A 435 -1.59 7.15 -22.78
C ALA A 435 -2.91 6.74 -22.11
N LEU A 436 -3.80 7.72 -21.88
CA LEU A 436 -5.14 7.46 -21.37
C LEU A 436 -5.90 6.49 -22.28
N ARG A 437 -6.46 5.43 -21.68
CA ARG A 437 -7.25 4.41 -22.37
C ARG A 437 -8.74 4.52 -22.04
N TRP A 438 -9.08 4.79 -20.78
CA TRP A 438 -10.41 5.21 -20.35
C TRP A 438 -10.33 5.87 -18.96
N VAL A 439 -11.44 6.46 -18.53
CA VAL A 439 -11.70 6.90 -17.16
C VAL A 439 -12.85 6.03 -16.64
N ASP A 440 -12.96 5.82 -15.34
CA ASP A 440 -14.23 5.46 -14.70
C ASP A 440 -14.41 6.18 -13.36
N PHE A 441 -15.62 6.15 -12.82
CA PHE A 441 -15.91 6.53 -11.44
C PHE A 441 -15.94 5.28 -10.56
N ASP A 442 -15.42 5.35 -9.33
CA ASP A 442 -15.60 4.24 -8.38
C ASP A 442 -17.07 4.15 -7.90
N ASN A 443 -17.40 3.01 -7.27
CA ASN A 443 -18.77 2.74 -6.80
C ASN A 443 -19.27 3.79 -5.79
N GLY A 444 -18.38 4.42 -5.03
CA GLY A 444 -18.72 5.41 -4.01
C GLY A 444 -18.94 6.82 -4.56
N TYR A 445 -18.35 7.15 -5.72
CA TYR A 445 -18.46 8.47 -6.34
C TYR A 445 -19.91 8.92 -6.55
N SER A 446 -20.76 8.05 -7.09
CA SER A 446 -22.19 8.37 -7.30
C SER A 446 -22.96 8.63 -5.99
N VAL A 447 -22.58 7.92 -4.91
CA VAL A 447 -23.19 8.06 -3.57
C VAL A 447 -22.72 9.37 -2.91
N LEU A 448 -21.42 9.67 -2.99
CA LEU A 448 -20.85 10.92 -2.53
C LEU A 448 -21.44 12.12 -3.29
N HIS A 449 -21.60 12.01 -4.61
CA HIS A 449 -22.21 13.05 -5.44
C HIS A 449 -23.65 13.35 -5.02
N ALA A 450 -24.50 12.32 -4.88
CA ALA A 450 -25.89 12.50 -4.45
C ALA A 450 -26.00 13.05 -3.01
N TYR A 451 -25.04 12.72 -2.14
CA TYR A 451 -24.92 13.34 -0.82
C TYR A 451 -24.58 14.84 -0.93
N LEU A 452 -23.59 15.21 -1.73
CA LEU A 452 -23.13 16.60 -1.90
C LEU A 452 -24.13 17.50 -2.64
N GLU A 453 -24.86 16.95 -3.61
CA GLU A 453 -26.03 17.58 -4.24
C GLU A 453 -27.10 17.92 -3.19
N ARG A 454 -27.48 16.94 -2.36
CA ARG A 454 -28.52 17.11 -1.33
C ARG A 454 -28.17 18.15 -0.27
N ILE A 455 -26.88 18.39 0.00
CA ILE A 455 -26.42 19.45 0.93
C ILE A 455 -26.01 20.75 0.22
N GLY A 456 -26.23 20.87 -1.10
CA GLY A 456 -26.00 22.10 -1.86
C GLY A 456 -24.53 22.45 -2.12
N HIS A 457 -23.62 21.48 -2.04
CA HIS A 457 -22.22 21.65 -2.46
C HIS A 457 -22.04 21.43 -3.97
N VAL A 458 -22.80 20.52 -4.57
CA VAL A 458 -22.91 20.36 -6.04
C VAL A 458 -24.32 20.83 -6.45
N ASP A 459 -24.44 21.48 -7.60
CA ASP A 459 -25.67 22.16 -8.07
C ASP A 459 -26.44 21.40 -9.18
N HIS A 460 -25.99 20.18 -9.52
CA HIS A 460 -26.60 19.28 -10.49
C HIS A 460 -26.72 17.84 -9.93
N PRO A 461 -27.62 17.01 -10.48
CA PRO A 461 -27.60 15.57 -10.24
C PRO A 461 -26.40 14.91 -10.90
N PHE A 462 -25.95 13.77 -10.35
CA PHE A 462 -24.88 12.96 -10.95
C PHE A 462 -25.29 12.40 -12.32
N ARG A 463 -24.39 12.50 -13.30
CA ARG A 463 -24.56 11.93 -14.63
C ARG A 463 -23.28 11.24 -15.09
N ARG A 464 -23.38 10.01 -15.59
CA ARG A 464 -22.20 9.27 -16.07
C ARG A 464 -21.60 9.85 -17.37
N ASP A 465 -22.29 10.78 -18.05
CA ASP A 465 -21.72 11.53 -19.19
C ASP A 465 -20.82 12.71 -18.79
N GLU A 466 -20.74 13.09 -17.52
CA GLU A 466 -19.72 14.04 -16.99
C GLU A 466 -18.28 13.52 -17.19
N ILE A 467 -18.12 12.21 -17.34
CA ILE A 467 -16.82 11.57 -17.56
C ILE A 467 -16.11 12.06 -18.84
N ASN A 468 -16.87 12.57 -19.81
CA ASN A 468 -16.35 13.16 -21.05
C ASN A 468 -15.72 14.54 -20.83
N GLU A 469 -15.77 15.13 -19.62
CA GLU A 469 -14.92 16.27 -19.23
C GLU A 469 -13.53 15.82 -18.73
N LEU A 470 -13.37 14.53 -18.44
CA LEU A 470 -12.22 14.00 -17.68
C LEU A 470 -11.16 13.32 -18.55
N ASP A 471 -11.39 13.18 -19.85
CA ASP A 471 -10.38 12.69 -20.81
C ASP A 471 -9.32 13.74 -21.18
N ALA A 472 -9.57 15.02 -20.85
CA ALA A 472 -8.76 16.20 -21.15
C ALA A 472 -7.45 16.32 -20.33
N ILE A 473 -6.71 15.22 -20.23
CA ILE A 473 -5.35 15.16 -19.64
C ILE A 473 -4.38 15.96 -20.52
N ARG A 474 -3.47 16.69 -19.85
CA ARG A 474 -2.45 17.53 -20.52
C ARG A 474 -1.06 16.98 -20.29
N TYR A 475 -0.31 16.73 -21.36
CA TYR A 475 1.03 16.13 -21.37
C TYR A 475 2.11 17.18 -21.64
N TRP A 476 3.18 17.18 -20.85
CA TRP A 476 4.31 18.10 -21.03
C TRP A 476 5.28 17.57 -22.10
N ASP A 477 5.46 18.29 -23.20
CA ASP A 477 6.41 17.92 -24.26
C ASP A 477 7.84 18.42 -24.02
N GLY A 478 8.08 19.06 -22.88
CA GLY A 478 9.33 19.75 -22.53
C GLY A 478 9.25 21.28 -22.69
N ASP A 479 8.37 21.79 -23.55
CA ASP A 479 8.26 23.24 -23.82
C ASP A 479 6.84 23.77 -23.57
N THR A 480 5.83 22.92 -23.77
CA THR A 480 4.40 23.24 -23.64
C THR A 480 3.58 22.04 -23.19
N PHE A 481 2.36 22.32 -22.70
CA PHE A 481 1.35 21.29 -22.46
C PHE A 481 0.54 21.02 -23.74
N THR A 482 0.46 19.75 -24.14
CA THR A 482 -0.32 19.27 -25.29
C THR A 482 -1.44 18.34 -24.82
N ALA A 483 -2.41 18.04 -25.71
CA ALA A 483 -3.50 17.10 -25.41
C ALA A 483 -3.21 15.65 -25.87
N MET A 484 -2.06 15.40 -26.50
CA MET A 484 -1.70 14.08 -27.01
C MET A 484 -0.66 13.41 -26.10
N PRO A 485 -0.73 12.09 -25.87
CA PRO A 485 0.30 11.36 -25.13
C PRO A 485 1.70 11.58 -25.72
N THR A 486 2.51 12.37 -25.01
CA THR A 486 3.81 12.89 -25.48
C THR A 486 4.83 12.80 -24.34
N PRO A 487 6.00 12.17 -24.54
CA PRO A 487 7.10 12.26 -23.58
C PRO A 487 7.75 13.64 -23.62
N ASN A 488 8.40 14.04 -22.52
CA ASN A 488 9.19 15.27 -22.46
C ASN A 488 10.46 15.11 -23.30
N ARG A 489 10.72 16.06 -24.23
CA ARG A 489 11.92 16.07 -25.09
C ARG A 489 13.26 16.08 -24.35
N ARG A 490 13.30 16.41 -23.05
CA ARG A 490 14.51 16.42 -22.23
C ARG A 490 14.73 15.13 -21.45
N GLY A 491 13.66 14.39 -21.14
CA GLY A 491 13.77 13.10 -20.47
C GLY A 491 14.33 12.05 -21.43
N ARG A 492 15.39 11.33 -21.02
CA ARG A 492 16.07 10.34 -21.86
C ARG A 492 15.39 8.97 -21.85
N TRP A 493 14.08 8.94 -22.16
CA TRP A 493 13.42 7.66 -22.42
C TRP A 493 14.05 7.01 -23.65
N ALA A 494 14.59 5.79 -23.49
CA ALA A 494 14.97 4.93 -24.60
C ALA A 494 13.77 4.73 -25.55
N SER A 495 13.79 5.43 -26.70
CA SER A 495 12.62 5.57 -27.56
C SER A 495 12.11 4.21 -28.04
N ARG A 496 10.77 4.03 -28.04
CA ARG A 496 10.04 2.87 -28.57
C ARG A 496 10.82 2.10 -29.63
N GLY A 497 11.17 0.85 -29.32
CA GLY A 497 11.39 -0.15 -30.35
C GLY A 497 10.17 -0.20 -31.27
N SER A 498 10.38 -0.13 -32.57
CA SER A 498 9.31 -0.20 -33.56
C SER A 498 8.98 -1.66 -33.87
N ASP A 499 8.14 -2.25 -33.02
CA ASP A 499 7.42 -3.51 -33.28
C ASP A 499 6.20 -3.28 -34.19
#